data_AF-A0A6V8MPH2-F1
#
_entry.id   AF-A0A6V8MPH2-F1
#
_cell.length_a   1.000
_cell.length_b   1.000
_cell.length_c   1.000
_cell.angle_alpha   90.00
_cell.angle_beta   90.00
_cell.angle_gamma   90.00
#
_symmetry.space_group_name_H-M   'P 1'
#
loop_
_entity.id
_entity.type
_entity.pdbx_description
1 polymer ?
#
loop_
_entity_poly.entity_id
_entity_poly.type
_entity_poly.pdbx_seq_one_letter_code
_entity_poly.pdbx_strand_id
1 'polypeptide(L)'
;MTRGYLKSSPYFFRIIKIAWVVSTICLLVSAALLPAPLQEPADLARVPNPVKSAWFLLWIQELVSHSKYLIYAVLVLAVGMVLLPWLPGQKKSDQATWLGKGHLGIAAAAMATFAAVLLLTVVARYFRGENWAFVLPF
;
A
#
# COMPACT_ATOMS: atom_id res chain seq x y z
N MET A 1 33.06 10.51 -20.69
CA MET A 1 31.87 9.69 -21.00
C MET A 1 30.62 10.54 -20.77
N THR A 2 30.04 11.09 -21.82
CA THR A 2 28.71 11.72 -21.78
C THR A 2 27.71 10.63 -21.40
N ARG A 3 27.30 10.59 -20.13
CA ARG A 3 26.23 9.69 -19.66
C ARG A 3 25.02 9.91 -20.59
N GLY A 4 24.53 8.85 -21.24
CA GLY A 4 23.53 8.89 -22.31
C GLY A 4 22.13 9.33 -21.87
N TYR A 5 22.02 10.52 -21.28
CA TYR A 5 20.77 11.10 -20.81
C TYR A 5 19.98 11.69 -21.97
N LEU A 6 18.68 11.39 -22.01
CA LEU A 6 17.72 12.01 -22.93
C LEU A 6 17.10 13.25 -22.28
N LYS A 7 16.76 14.27 -23.09
CA LYS A 7 16.02 15.44 -22.60
C LYS A 7 14.64 15.02 -22.09
N SER A 8 14.23 15.54 -20.93
CA SER A 8 12.92 15.22 -20.33
C SER A 8 11.74 15.63 -21.22
N SER A 9 11.88 16.76 -21.92
CA SER A 9 10.97 17.15 -23.00
C SER A 9 11.58 16.81 -24.37
N PRO A 10 10.83 16.17 -25.29
CA PRO A 10 9.44 15.73 -25.15
C PRO A 10 9.27 14.31 -24.57
N TYR A 11 10.35 13.53 -24.46
CA TYR A 11 10.28 12.07 -24.30
C TYR A 11 9.61 11.62 -22.99
N PHE A 12 10.11 12.08 -21.84
CA PHE A 12 9.60 11.68 -20.52
C PHE A 12 8.20 12.25 -20.26
N PHE A 13 8.00 13.54 -20.54
CA PHE A 13 6.70 14.17 -20.32
C PHE A 13 5.59 13.63 -21.23
N ARG A 14 5.93 13.16 -22.45
CA ARG A 14 4.94 12.52 -23.32
C ARG A 14 4.40 11.23 -22.68
N ILE A 15 5.29 10.38 -22.16
CA ILE A 15 4.89 9.11 -21.51
C ILE A 15 4.07 9.39 -20.25
N ILE A 16 4.50 10.36 -19.42
CA ILE A 16 3.74 10.76 -18.22
C ILE A 16 2.33 11.23 -18.59
N LYS A 17 2.21 12.11 -19.60
CA LYS A 17 0.89 12.61 -20.03
C LYS A 17 -0.01 11.49 -20.51
N ILE A 18 0.52 10.54 -21.28
CA ILE A 18 -0.24 9.37 -21.73
C ILE A 18 -0.70 8.54 -20.53
N ALA A 19 0.22 8.21 -19.60
CA ALA A 19 -0.11 7.45 -18.40
C ALA A 19 -1.17 8.16 -17.54
N TRP A 20 -1.08 9.48 -17.40
CA TRP A 20 -2.05 10.29 -16.66
C TRP A 20 -3.43 10.28 -17.32
N VAL A 21 -3.51 10.50 -18.64
CA VAL A 21 -4.78 10.45 -19.39
C VAL A 21 -5.41 9.06 -19.28
N VAL A 22 -4.63 8.00 -19.51
CA VAL A 22 -5.11 6.61 -19.41
C VAL A 22 -5.62 6.32 -18.00
N SER A 23 -4.85 6.67 -16.96
CA SER A 23 -5.26 6.45 -15.57
C SER A 23 -6.54 7.20 -15.23
N THR A 24 -6.70 8.44 -15.73
CA THR A 24 -7.89 9.26 -15.50
C THR A 24 -9.11 8.66 -16.20
N ILE A 25 -8.98 8.22 -17.45
CA ILE A 25 -10.05 7.53 -18.17
C ILE A 25 -10.43 6.24 -17.44
N CYS A 26 -9.47 5.42 -17.02
CA CYS A 26 -9.75 4.21 -16.24
C CYS A 26 -10.51 4.51 -14.94
N LEU A 27 -10.14 5.57 -14.22
CA LEU A 27 -10.84 6.00 -13.01
C LEU A 27 -12.28 6.45 -13.31
N LEU A 28 -12.49 7.28 -14.34
CA LEU A 28 -13.82 7.76 -14.71
C LEU A 28 -14.74 6.63 -15.19
N VAL A 29 -14.21 5.72 -16.01
CA VAL A 29 -14.94 4.51 -16.46
C VAL A 29 -15.28 3.63 -15.26
N SER A 30 -14.34 3.42 -14.34
CA SER A 30 -14.58 2.65 -13.13
C SER A 30 -15.65 3.30 -12.25
N ALA A 31 -15.64 4.62 -12.09
CA ALA A 31 -16.65 5.35 -11.32
C ALA A 31 -18.04 5.31 -11.97
N ALA A 32 -18.12 5.24 -13.30
CA ALA A 32 -19.38 5.13 -14.03
C ALA A 32 -19.96 3.70 -14.00
N LEU A 33 -19.11 2.68 -13.98
CA LEU A 33 -19.52 1.27 -14.08
C LEU A 33 -19.60 0.54 -12.73
N LEU A 34 -18.79 0.93 -11.75
CA LEU A 34 -18.71 0.27 -10.45
C LEU A 34 -19.45 1.12 -9.41
N PRO A 35 -20.46 0.56 -8.71
CA PRO A 35 -21.12 1.28 -7.64
C PRO A 35 -20.12 1.61 -6.53
N ALA A 36 -20.22 2.82 -6.00
CA ALA A 36 -19.39 3.24 -4.88
C ALA A 36 -19.65 2.31 -3.67
N PRO A 37 -18.62 1.78 -3.00
CA PRO A 37 -18.76 0.90 -1.85
C PRO A 37 -19.10 1.72 -0.58
N LEU A 38 -20.17 2.50 -0.64
CA LEU A 38 -20.66 3.33 0.47
C LEU A 38 -21.59 2.51 1.36
N GLN A 39 -21.50 2.76 2.66
CA GLN A 39 -22.42 2.20 3.65
C GLN A 39 -23.66 3.10 3.78
N GLU A 40 -24.66 2.60 4.50
CA GLU A 40 -25.82 3.40 4.90
C GLU A 40 -25.38 4.62 5.73
N PRO A 41 -26.23 5.68 5.79
CA PRO A 41 -25.98 6.82 6.65
C PRO A 41 -25.70 6.39 8.10
N ALA A 42 -24.77 7.08 8.75
CA ALA A 42 -24.34 6.74 10.10
C ALA A 42 -25.51 6.85 11.10
N ASP A 43 -25.76 5.77 11.85
CA ASP A 43 -26.71 5.73 12.95
C ASP A 43 -25.93 5.76 14.29
N LEU A 44 -26.23 6.76 15.13
CA LEU A 44 -25.60 6.90 16.44
C LEU A 44 -26.07 5.82 17.43
N ALA A 45 -27.26 5.22 17.22
CA ALA A 45 -27.80 4.19 18.08
C ALA A 45 -27.29 2.77 17.72
N ARG A 46 -26.71 2.59 16.53
CA ARG A 46 -26.29 1.27 16.03
C ARG A 46 -24.92 1.29 15.37
N VAL A 47 -23.97 0.58 15.98
CA VAL A 47 -22.65 0.32 15.38
C VAL A 47 -22.74 -0.94 14.51
N PRO A 48 -22.41 -0.88 13.20
CA PRO A 48 -22.45 -2.05 12.33
C PRO A 48 -21.39 -3.08 12.74
N ASN A 49 -21.73 -4.36 12.78
CA ASN A 49 -20.76 -5.43 13.03
C ASN A 49 -20.80 -6.43 11.85
N PRO A 50 -19.70 -6.61 11.10
CA PRO A 50 -18.35 -6.06 11.31
C PRO A 50 -18.14 -4.63 10.78
N VAL A 51 -17.52 -3.77 11.59
CA VAL A 51 -16.96 -2.48 11.11
C VAL A 51 -15.70 -2.77 10.28
N LYS A 52 -15.67 -2.29 9.03
CA LYS A 52 -14.49 -2.37 8.15
C LYS A 52 -13.94 -0.97 7.90
N SER A 53 -12.65 -0.80 8.06
CA SER A 53 -11.92 0.41 7.66
C SER A 53 -11.80 0.48 6.12
N ALA A 54 -11.33 1.62 5.62
CA ALA A 54 -11.00 1.77 4.20
C ALA A 54 -10.01 0.68 3.75
N TRP A 55 -10.11 0.26 2.48
CA TRP A 55 -9.39 -0.91 1.96
C TRP A 55 -7.86 -0.86 2.16
N PHE A 56 -7.25 0.32 2.05
CA PHE A 56 -5.81 0.52 2.25
C PHE A 56 -5.36 0.56 3.72
N LEU A 57 -6.32 0.58 4.67
CA LEU A 57 -6.07 0.54 6.12
C LEU A 57 -6.42 -0.81 6.75
N LEU A 58 -6.94 -1.76 5.97
CA LEU A 58 -7.40 -3.06 6.49
C LEU A 58 -6.30 -3.82 7.24
N TRP A 59 -5.07 -3.82 6.73
CA TRP A 59 -3.95 -4.48 7.39
C TRP A 59 -3.60 -3.85 8.76
N ILE A 60 -3.76 -2.53 8.91
CA ILE A 60 -3.57 -1.84 10.20
C ILE A 60 -4.71 -2.21 11.14
N GLN A 61 -5.95 -2.19 10.63
CA GLN A 61 -7.12 -2.60 11.40
C GLN A 61 -6.95 -4.02 11.95
N GLU A 62 -6.36 -4.92 11.18
CA GLU A 62 -6.10 -6.30 11.59
C GLU A 62 -5.02 -6.44 12.65
N LEU A 63 -3.99 -5.60 12.63
CA LEU A 63 -3.04 -5.55 13.73
C LEU A 63 -3.71 -5.02 15.00
N VAL A 64 -4.47 -3.94 14.88
CA VAL A 64 -5.10 -3.27 16.03
C VAL A 64 -6.25 -4.09 16.63
N SER A 65 -6.91 -4.97 15.86
CA SER A 65 -7.93 -5.90 16.38
C SER A 65 -7.36 -6.89 17.39
N HIS A 66 -6.10 -7.29 17.23
CA HIS A 66 -5.41 -8.18 18.16
C HIS A 66 -4.92 -7.44 19.40
N SER A 67 -4.35 -6.26 19.21
CA SER A 67 -3.91 -5.41 20.31
C SER A 67 -3.74 -3.98 19.85
N LYS A 68 -4.31 -3.03 20.59
CA LYS A 68 -4.16 -1.60 20.33
C LYS A 68 -2.70 -1.14 20.27
N TYR A 69 -1.80 -1.84 20.96
CA TYR A 69 -0.37 -1.49 21.00
C TYR A 69 0.36 -1.80 19.70
N LEU A 70 -0.19 -2.64 18.81
CA LEU A 70 0.45 -2.95 17.52
C LEU A 70 0.48 -1.75 16.57
N ILE A 71 -0.24 -0.67 16.86
CA ILE A 71 -0.08 0.62 16.16
C ILE A 71 1.34 1.16 16.27
N TYR A 72 2.05 0.91 17.38
CA TYR A 72 3.43 1.35 17.54
C TYR A 72 4.38 0.63 16.58
N ALA A 73 4.10 -0.63 16.21
CA ALA A 73 4.88 -1.33 15.19
C ALA A 73 4.70 -0.68 13.80
N VAL A 74 3.47 -0.26 13.47
CA VAL A 74 3.18 0.49 12.24
C VAL A 74 3.91 1.84 12.22
N LEU A 75 3.93 2.55 13.35
CA LEU A 75 4.65 3.82 13.49
C LEU A 75 6.17 3.64 13.34
N VAL A 76 6.75 2.63 13.98
CA VAL A 76 8.18 2.30 13.84
C VAL A 76 8.52 1.97 12.39
N LEU A 77 7.67 1.19 11.71
CA LEU A 77 7.84 0.89 10.29
C LEU A 77 7.81 2.16 9.43
N ALA A 78 6.81 3.03 9.64
CA ALA A 78 6.68 4.28 8.89
C ALA A 78 7.89 5.21 9.11
N VAL A 79 8.30 5.40 10.37
CA VAL A 79 9.49 6.19 10.71
C VAL A 79 10.75 5.56 10.12
N GLY A 80 10.90 4.23 10.19
CA GLY A 80 12.02 3.52 9.58
C GLY A 80 12.11 3.72 8.07
N MET A 81 10.97 3.72 7.36
CA MET A 81 10.91 4.00 5.92
C MET A 81 11.27 5.44 5.60
N VAL A 82 10.83 6.40 6.42
CA VAL A 82 11.24 7.81 6.29
C VAL A 82 12.74 7.94 6.52
N LEU A 83 13.30 7.32 7.55
CA LEU A 83 14.72 7.43 7.90
C LEU A 83 15.65 6.63 6.98
N LEU A 84 15.11 5.81 6.07
CA LEU A 84 15.87 4.90 5.20
C LEU A 84 17.02 5.59 4.41
N PRO A 85 16.86 6.80 3.85
CA PRO A 85 17.95 7.50 3.16
C PRO A 85 19.13 7.90 4.06
N TRP A 86 18.89 8.04 5.37
CA TRP A 86 19.89 8.48 6.35
C TRP A 86 20.58 7.33 7.08
N LEU A 87 20.23 6.07 6.77
CA LEU A 87 20.86 4.92 7.39
C LEU A 87 22.34 4.80 6.97
N PRO A 88 23.25 4.49 7.91
CA PRO A 88 24.66 4.28 7.59
C PRO A 88 24.86 3.02 6.72
N GLY A 89 25.88 3.02 5.87
CA GLY A 89 26.22 1.89 5.01
C GLY A 89 25.48 1.83 3.67
N GLN A 90 24.66 2.83 3.36
CA GLN A 90 24.01 2.97 2.06
C GLN A 90 25.06 3.29 0.97
N LYS A 91 25.15 2.45 -0.05
CA LYS A 91 25.99 2.73 -1.23
C LYS A 91 25.30 3.79 -2.08
N LYS A 92 26.05 4.72 -2.65
CA LYS A 92 25.47 5.64 -3.66
C LYS A 92 25.06 4.82 -4.87
N SER A 93 23.77 4.82 -5.18
CA SER A 93 23.25 4.21 -6.39
C SER A 93 23.17 5.27 -7.47
N ASP A 94 24.02 5.14 -8.50
CA ASP A 94 24.02 6.04 -9.66
C ASP A 94 22.79 5.84 -10.57
N GLN A 95 22.05 4.74 -10.37
CA GLN A 95 20.87 4.37 -11.15
C GLN A 95 19.82 3.70 -10.25
N ALA A 96 18.53 3.96 -10.48
CA ALA A 96 17.46 3.24 -9.82
C ALA A 96 17.44 1.79 -10.34
N THR A 97 17.80 0.83 -9.48
CA THR A 97 17.77 -0.60 -9.82
C THR A 97 16.87 -1.34 -8.85
N TRP A 98 15.98 -2.18 -9.39
CA TRP A 98 15.19 -3.09 -8.58
C TRP A 98 16.09 -4.20 -8.05
N LEU A 99 16.04 -4.45 -6.74
CA LEU A 99 16.82 -5.51 -6.07
C LEU A 99 18.34 -5.43 -6.31
N GLY A 100 18.90 -4.23 -6.44
CA GLY A 100 20.32 -4.04 -6.68
C GLY A 100 21.20 -4.68 -5.58
N LYS A 101 22.30 -5.34 -5.99
CA LYS A 101 23.21 -6.06 -5.07
C LYS A 101 23.73 -5.20 -3.89
N GLY A 102 23.79 -3.87 -4.06
CA GLY A 102 24.21 -2.93 -3.01
C GLY A 102 23.16 -2.65 -1.92
N HIS A 103 21.89 -2.98 -2.17
CA HIS A 103 20.76 -2.66 -1.28
C HIS A 103 19.82 -3.87 -1.10
N LEU A 104 20.31 -5.10 -1.33
CA LEU A 104 19.48 -6.30 -1.32
C LEU A 104 18.75 -6.50 0.01
N GLY A 105 19.41 -6.22 1.14
CA GLY A 105 18.77 -6.33 2.46
C GLY A 105 17.59 -5.38 2.62
N ILE A 106 17.73 -4.13 2.18
CA ILE A 106 16.66 -3.14 2.21
C ILE A 106 15.54 -3.51 1.24
N ALA A 107 15.90 -3.96 0.04
CA ALA A 107 14.93 -4.35 -0.96
C ALA A 107 14.14 -5.60 -0.53
N ALA A 108 14.81 -6.57 0.09
CA ALA A 108 14.18 -7.75 0.69
C ALA A 108 13.27 -7.36 1.87
N ALA A 109 13.71 -6.46 2.74
CA ALA A 109 12.89 -5.96 3.84
C ALA A 109 11.65 -5.20 3.35
N ALA A 110 11.78 -4.36 2.32
CA ALA A 110 10.65 -3.67 1.69
C ALA A 110 9.67 -4.66 1.04
N MET A 111 10.19 -5.69 0.36
CA MET A 111 9.36 -6.75 -0.24
C MET A 111 8.64 -7.60 0.82
N ALA A 112 9.34 -7.96 1.90
CA ALA A 112 8.75 -8.68 3.03
C ALA A 112 7.66 -7.85 3.72
N THR A 113 7.91 -6.55 3.90
CA THR A 113 6.91 -5.60 4.43
C THR A 113 5.69 -5.53 3.52
N PHE A 114 5.90 -5.41 2.21
CA PHE A 114 4.82 -5.39 1.23
C PHE A 114 4.00 -6.69 1.25
N ALA A 115 4.67 -7.85 1.29
CA ALA A 115 4.01 -9.15 1.41
C ALA A 115 3.20 -9.26 2.72
N ALA A 116 3.75 -8.79 3.84
CA ALA A 116 3.04 -8.77 5.12
C ALA A 116 1.79 -7.89 5.08
N VAL A 117 1.87 -6.70 4.49
CA VAL A 117 0.71 -5.80 4.29
C VAL A 117 -0.37 -6.47 3.44
N LEU A 118 0.01 -7.16 2.35
CA LEU A 118 -0.94 -7.89 1.51
C LEU A 118 -1.60 -9.05 2.28
N LEU A 119 -0.80 -9.87 2.97
CA LEU A 119 -1.32 -10.99 3.77
C LEU A 119 -2.29 -10.52 4.85
N LEU A 120 -1.92 -9.50 5.62
CA LEU A 120 -2.80 -8.92 6.63
C LEU A 120 -4.07 -8.32 6.02
N THR A 121 -3.98 -7.69 4.85
CA THR A 121 -5.17 -7.18 4.13
C THR A 121 -6.12 -8.31 3.74
N VAL A 122 -5.59 -9.43 3.23
CA VAL A 122 -6.37 -10.62 2.86
C VAL A 122 -7.02 -11.24 4.10
N VAL A 123 -6.26 -11.40 5.19
CA VAL A 123 -6.78 -11.87 6.48
C VAL A 123 -7.91 -10.98 6.96
N ALA A 124 -7.68 -9.67 7.04
CA ALA A 124 -8.67 -8.69 7.47
C ALA A 124 -9.97 -8.74 6.65
N ARG A 125 -9.84 -9.06 5.36
CA ARG A 125 -10.96 -9.09 4.42
C ARG A 125 -11.78 -10.37 4.53
N TYR A 126 -11.13 -11.52 4.71
CA TYR A 126 -11.76 -12.84 4.50
C TYR A 126 -11.78 -13.76 5.74
N PHE A 127 -10.89 -13.57 6.71
CA PHE A 127 -10.67 -14.51 7.83
C PHE A 127 -11.11 -13.91 9.18
N ARG A 128 -12.36 -13.46 9.25
CA ARG A 128 -12.95 -12.80 10.44
C ARG A 128 -13.93 -13.67 11.24
N GLY A 129 -14.01 -14.95 10.94
CA GLY A 129 -14.78 -15.90 11.74
C GLY A 129 -14.15 -16.22 13.08
N GLU A 130 -14.91 -16.93 13.91
CA GLU A 130 -14.38 -17.54 15.13
C GLU A 130 -13.16 -18.41 14.81
N ASN A 131 -12.07 -18.26 15.57
CA ASN A 131 -10.78 -18.91 15.31
C ASN A 131 -10.19 -18.67 13.90
N TRP A 132 -10.36 -17.48 13.33
CA TRP A 132 -9.92 -17.16 11.96
C TRP A 132 -10.59 -18.04 10.91
N ALA A 133 -11.78 -18.59 11.23
CA ALA A 133 -12.54 -19.34 10.25
C ALA A 133 -12.81 -18.46 9.03
N PHE A 134 -12.67 -19.08 7.87
CA PHE A 134 -13.11 -18.49 6.62
C PHE A 134 -14.64 -18.43 6.64
N VAL A 135 -15.18 -17.24 6.89
CA VAL A 135 -16.63 -17.02 6.97
C VAL A 135 -17.07 -16.31 5.71
N LEU A 136 -17.81 -17.04 4.88
CA LEU A 136 -18.75 -16.48 3.90
C LEU A 136 -20.08 -16.23 4.65
N PRO A 137 -20.87 -15.18 4.33
CA PRO A 137 -20.94 -14.51 3.03
C PRO A 137 -20.59 -13.01 3.14
N PHE A 138 -19.88 -12.47 2.14
CA PHE A 138 -20.05 -11.06 1.84
C PHE A 138 -21.26 -10.89 0.93
#